data_AF-A0A1M6NP20-F1
#
_entry.id   AF-A0A1M6NP20-F1
#
_cell.length_a   1.000
_cell.length_b   1.000
_cell.length_c   1.000
_cell.angle_alpha   90.00
_cell.angle_beta   90.00
_cell.angle_gamma   90.00
#
_symmetry.space_group_name_H-M   'P 1'
#
loop_
_entity.id
_entity.type
_entity.pdbx_description
1 polymer ?
#
loop_
_entity_poly.entity_id
_entity_poly.type
_entity_poly.pdbx_seq_one_letter_code
_entity_poly.pdbx_strand_id
1 'polypeptide(L)'
;MSFIFLLTGVQLPQLAASTLAERAGDYGALAAAAAAASAEVQEAVSSVAADNQGSTTDAFLANTQGSGSAAEHLTQLSEAAARTQEVFVVAATRLATCKVAMKSIAKAAEQPFLRELLNPNLAQGRIRQIQIVAAARRRLVAVESSTTSVIDAAFAGLMLPSPFAVEYYTAVPPEIADAWDDLSVEQKRRLMQLLADQQADRLGIPRTTIEFYNDPSDTSMGVRTGDGKLRINEAYYDSPDMIGVPVHEMQHMAQYVYMDEYDDIARDPEYLDDVLAGRVPDPLQEQYGVSTEDVQRLKEGNASHVRDKGYWERPVEIDARRSGDRFTDGLTIQEFEELVK
;
A
#
# COMPACT_ATOMS: atom_id res chain seq x y z
N MET A 1 14.09 -22.63 -41.83
CA MET A 1 12.66 -22.30 -41.64
C MET A 1 11.88 -22.97 -42.77
N SER A 2 10.74 -23.62 -42.51
CA SER A 2 9.96 -24.29 -43.57
C SER A 2 9.36 -23.25 -44.52
N PHE A 3 9.50 -23.43 -45.84
CA PHE A 3 8.89 -22.54 -46.83
C PHE A 3 7.35 -22.63 -46.81
N ILE A 4 6.77 -23.66 -46.18
CA ILE A 4 5.32 -23.79 -46.01
C ILE A 4 4.75 -22.63 -45.18
N PHE A 5 5.48 -22.10 -44.18
CA PHE A 5 5.02 -20.92 -43.44
C PHE A 5 4.85 -19.69 -44.34
N LEU A 6 5.76 -19.51 -45.31
CA LEU A 6 5.66 -18.42 -46.30
C LEU A 6 4.44 -18.61 -47.20
N LEU A 7 4.22 -19.85 -47.70
CA LEU A 7 3.11 -20.15 -48.61
C LEU A 7 1.73 -20.08 -47.94
N THR A 8 1.64 -20.46 -46.65
CA THR A 8 0.38 -20.39 -45.90
C THR A 8 0.07 -18.99 -45.39
N GLY A 9 1.08 -18.13 -45.26
CA GLY A 9 0.99 -16.82 -44.62
C GLY A 9 0.84 -16.89 -43.10
N VAL A 10 0.98 -18.08 -42.48
CA VAL A 10 0.91 -18.25 -41.02
C VAL A 10 2.33 -18.19 -40.47
N GLN A 11 2.53 -17.37 -39.44
CA GLN A 11 3.84 -17.19 -38.82
C GLN A 11 4.00 -18.11 -37.60
N LEU A 12 5.23 -18.56 -37.36
CA LEU A 12 5.55 -19.22 -36.11
C LEU A 12 5.55 -18.16 -34.98
N PRO A 13 5.03 -18.47 -33.78
CA PRO A 13 5.09 -17.54 -32.66
C PRO A 13 6.53 -17.10 -32.36
N GLN A 14 6.74 -15.78 -32.24
CA GLN A 14 8.06 -15.19 -32.03
C GLN A 14 8.49 -15.26 -30.56
N LEU A 15 7.57 -15.04 -29.63
CA LEU A 15 7.82 -15.11 -28.19
C LEU A 15 8.44 -16.46 -27.80
N ALA A 16 9.54 -16.46 -27.04
CA ALA A 16 10.17 -17.69 -26.59
C ALA A 16 9.43 -18.28 -25.38
N ALA A 17 9.21 -19.59 -25.38
CA ALA A 17 8.60 -20.28 -24.23
C ALA A 17 9.49 -20.17 -22.98
N SER A 18 10.81 -20.08 -23.14
CA SER A 18 11.75 -19.83 -22.05
C SER A 18 11.51 -18.49 -21.36
N THR A 19 11.19 -17.42 -22.10
CA THR A 19 10.87 -16.12 -21.51
C THR A 19 9.62 -16.19 -20.63
N LEU A 20 8.60 -16.95 -21.03
CA LEU A 20 7.42 -17.18 -20.18
C LEU A 20 7.74 -18.04 -18.95
N ALA A 21 8.62 -19.04 -19.10
CA ALA A 21 9.07 -19.87 -17.99
C ALA A 21 9.95 -19.08 -16.99
N GLU A 22 10.79 -18.17 -17.47
CA GLU A 22 11.54 -17.23 -16.63
C GLU A 22 10.60 -16.35 -15.82
N ARG A 23 9.55 -15.78 -16.47
CA ARG A 23 8.51 -15.02 -15.76
C ARG A 23 7.76 -15.85 -14.73
N ALA A 24 7.45 -17.12 -15.03
CA ALA A 24 6.89 -18.02 -14.02
C ALA A 24 7.84 -18.19 -12.83
N GLY A 25 9.15 -18.30 -13.08
CA GLY A 25 10.18 -18.33 -12.05
C GLY A 25 10.20 -17.07 -11.18
N ASP A 26 10.15 -15.88 -11.80
CA ASP A 26 10.10 -14.60 -11.10
C ASP A 26 8.90 -14.53 -10.13
N TYR A 27 7.71 -14.93 -10.59
CA TYR A 27 6.50 -14.94 -9.75
C TYR A 27 6.55 -16.01 -8.65
N GLY A 28 7.17 -17.16 -8.91
CA GLY A 28 7.41 -18.16 -7.86
C GLY A 28 8.36 -17.66 -6.78
N ALA A 29 9.40 -16.92 -7.16
CA ALA A 29 10.31 -16.29 -6.22
C ALA A 29 9.61 -15.19 -5.40
N LEU A 30 8.76 -14.37 -6.05
CA LEU A 30 7.94 -13.37 -5.36
C LEU A 30 6.97 -14.01 -4.35
N ALA A 31 6.29 -15.10 -4.74
CA ALA A 31 5.39 -15.83 -3.85
C ALA A 31 6.12 -16.33 -2.60
N ALA A 32 7.28 -16.99 -2.79
CA ALA A 32 8.09 -17.49 -1.69
C ALA A 32 8.60 -16.36 -0.78
N ALA A 33 9.07 -15.25 -1.36
CA ALA A 33 9.56 -14.10 -0.59
C ALA A 33 8.43 -13.43 0.23
N ALA A 34 7.25 -13.25 -0.36
CA ALA A 34 6.10 -12.68 0.33
C ALA A 34 5.59 -13.60 1.45
N ALA A 35 5.57 -14.92 1.24
CA ALA A 35 5.22 -15.88 2.29
C ALA A 35 6.23 -15.84 3.45
N ALA A 36 7.53 -15.80 3.16
CA ALA A 36 8.57 -15.71 4.17
C ALA A 36 8.46 -14.40 4.98
N ALA A 37 8.28 -13.27 4.30
CA ALA A 37 8.08 -11.98 4.96
C ALA A 37 6.82 -11.97 5.84
N SER A 38 5.72 -12.56 5.37
CA SER A 38 4.49 -12.69 6.18
C SER A 38 4.74 -13.49 7.46
N ALA A 39 5.50 -14.59 7.36
CA ALA A 39 5.84 -15.41 8.51
C ALA A 39 6.73 -14.64 9.52
N GLU A 40 7.73 -13.91 9.05
CA GLU A 40 8.58 -13.07 9.91
C GLU A 40 7.78 -11.98 10.62
N VAL A 41 6.84 -11.32 9.92
CA VAL A 41 5.96 -10.32 10.55
C VAL A 41 5.08 -10.96 11.62
N GLN A 42 4.49 -12.12 11.35
CA GLN A 42 3.66 -12.83 12.33
C GLN A 42 4.46 -13.28 13.56
N GLU A 43 5.70 -13.73 13.37
CA GLU A 43 6.61 -14.09 14.46
C GLU A 43 6.95 -12.86 15.31
N ALA A 44 7.30 -11.74 14.69
CA ALA A 44 7.59 -10.48 15.40
C ALA A 44 6.37 -9.98 16.20
N VAL A 45 5.19 -9.98 15.60
CA VAL A 45 3.92 -9.61 16.27
C VAL A 45 3.65 -10.54 17.46
N SER A 46 3.86 -11.85 17.28
CA SER A 46 3.66 -12.83 18.35
C SER A 46 4.65 -12.65 19.50
N SER A 47 5.91 -12.30 19.19
CA SER A 47 6.92 -12.00 20.21
C SER A 47 6.53 -10.78 21.03
N VAL A 48 6.09 -9.69 20.39
CA VAL A 48 5.63 -8.48 21.09
C VAL A 48 4.43 -8.81 21.98
N ALA A 49 3.46 -9.59 21.47
CA ALA A 49 2.27 -9.97 22.22
C ALA A 49 2.57 -10.88 23.41
N ALA A 50 3.61 -11.72 23.34
CA ALA A 50 3.99 -12.61 24.43
C ALA A 50 4.54 -11.86 25.65
N ASP A 51 5.23 -10.74 25.40
CA ASP A 51 5.91 -9.95 26.43
C ASP A 51 5.09 -8.76 26.94
N ASN A 52 3.93 -8.47 26.34
CA ASN A 52 3.10 -7.29 26.65
C ASN A 52 1.64 -7.68 26.93
N GLN A 53 0.93 -6.86 27.72
CA GLN A 53 -0.48 -7.07 28.07
C GLN A 53 -1.24 -5.74 28.05
N GLY A 54 -2.58 -5.79 28.17
CA GLY A 54 -3.43 -4.60 28.29
C GLY A 54 -3.85 -3.96 26.97
N SER A 55 -4.61 -2.87 27.07
CA SER A 55 -5.31 -2.22 25.95
C SER A 55 -4.40 -1.76 24.80
N THR A 56 -3.15 -1.37 25.10
CA THR A 56 -2.16 -0.99 24.09
C THR A 56 -1.72 -2.19 23.25
N THR A 57 -1.54 -3.36 23.89
CA THR A 57 -1.21 -4.62 23.21
C THR A 57 -2.38 -5.09 22.37
N ASP A 58 -3.61 -4.98 22.89
CA ASP A 58 -4.83 -5.31 22.14
C ASP A 58 -4.99 -4.43 20.88
N ALA A 59 -4.73 -3.12 21.00
CA ALA A 59 -4.76 -2.20 19.87
C ALA A 59 -3.66 -2.49 18.84
N PHE A 60 -2.45 -2.85 19.29
CA PHE A 60 -1.36 -3.29 18.42
C PHE A 60 -1.74 -4.56 17.65
N LEU A 61 -2.29 -5.57 18.33
CA LEU A 61 -2.72 -6.82 17.73
C LEU A 61 -3.87 -6.60 16.73
N ALA A 62 -4.85 -5.77 17.08
CA ALA A 62 -5.95 -5.42 16.18
C ALA A 62 -5.46 -4.79 14.88
N ASN A 63 -4.40 -3.97 14.93
CA ASN A 63 -3.82 -3.32 13.75
C ASN A 63 -2.91 -4.27 12.95
N THR A 64 -2.15 -5.13 13.61
CA THR A 64 -1.13 -5.98 12.98
C THR A 64 -1.62 -7.35 12.52
N GLN A 65 -2.75 -7.82 13.06
CA GLN A 65 -3.37 -9.11 12.69
C GLN A 65 -4.75 -8.94 12.06
N GLY A 66 -5.29 -7.71 12.04
CA GLY A 66 -6.60 -7.41 11.48
C GLY A 66 -6.63 -7.37 9.94
N SER A 67 -7.83 -7.15 9.41
CA SER A 67 -7.98 -6.92 7.98
C SER A 67 -7.28 -5.63 7.56
N GLY A 68 -6.55 -5.65 6.45
CA GLY A 68 -5.71 -4.54 6.00
C GLY A 68 -4.30 -4.53 6.63
N SER A 69 -3.97 -5.49 7.47
CA SER A 69 -2.63 -5.58 8.06
C SER A 69 -1.56 -5.94 7.03
N ALA A 70 -0.31 -5.53 7.29
CA ALA A 70 0.83 -5.88 6.43
C ALA A 70 0.97 -7.40 6.25
N ALA A 71 0.70 -8.20 7.29
CA ALA A 71 0.75 -9.65 7.23
C ALA A 71 -0.33 -10.23 6.29
N GLU A 72 -1.56 -9.72 6.36
CA GLU A 72 -2.62 -10.13 5.44
C GLU A 72 -2.24 -9.77 3.99
N HIS A 73 -1.75 -8.55 3.75
CA HIS A 73 -1.35 -8.13 2.41
C HIS A 73 -0.19 -8.94 1.83
N LEU A 74 0.81 -9.30 2.65
CA LEU A 74 1.90 -10.19 2.23
C LEU A 74 1.39 -11.59 1.89
N THR A 75 0.41 -12.09 2.66
CA THR A 75 -0.27 -13.36 2.36
C THR A 75 -1.03 -13.28 1.02
N GLN A 76 -1.85 -12.25 0.83
CA GLN A 76 -2.60 -12.05 -0.43
C GLN A 76 -1.66 -11.88 -1.64
N LEU A 77 -0.55 -11.15 -1.47
CA LEU A 77 0.49 -11.00 -2.49
C LEU A 77 1.15 -12.33 -2.84
N SER A 78 1.48 -13.12 -1.83
CA SER A 78 2.05 -14.46 -2.00
C SER A 78 1.13 -15.36 -2.83
N GLU A 79 -0.14 -15.45 -2.43
CA GLU A 79 -1.13 -16.28 -3.13
C GLU A 79 -1.36 -15.81 -4.57
N ALA A 80 -1.42 -14.50 -4.80
CA ALA A 80 -1.59 -13.94 -6.13
C ALA A 80 -0.38 -14.16 -7.02
N ALA A 81 0.83 -14.03 -6.47
CA ALA A 81 2.06 -14.35 -7.17
C ALA A 81 2.12 -15.84 -7.54
N ALA A 82 1.71 -16.74 -6.65
CA ALA A 82 1.62 -18.17 -6.93
C ALA A 82 0.63 -18.48 -8.08
N ARG A 83 -0.58 -17.89 -8.05
CA ARG A 83 -1.54 -18.02 -9.17
C ARG A 83 -0.97 -17.48 -10.49
N THR A 84 -0.26 -16.35 -10.42
CA THR A 84 0.38 -15.75 -11.60
C THR A 84 1.47 -16.65 -12.17
N GLN A 85 2.30 -17.26 -11.31
CA GLN A 85 3.28 -18.26 -11.70
C GLN A 85 2.62 -19.42 -12.47
N GLU A 86 1.52 -19.99 -11.95
CA GLU A 86 0.81 -21.09 -12.59
C GLU A 86 0.33 -20.73 -14.01
N VAL A 87 -0.24 -19.54 -14.18
CA VAL A 87 -0.67 -19.03 -15.50
C VAL A 87 0.50 -18.93 -16.47
N PHE A 88 1.65 -18.40 -16.04
CA PHE A 88 2.84 -18.35 -16.88
C PHE A 88 3.42 -19.73 -17.22
N VAL A 89 3.35 -20.71 -16.31
CA VAL A 89 3.72 -22.11 -16.59
C VAL A 89 2.82 -22.71 -17.67
N VAL A 90 1.50 -22.49 -17.58
CA VAL A 90 0.53 -22.93 -18.60
C VAL A 90 0.87 -22.29 -19.94
N ALA A 91 1.10 -20.98 -19.98
CA ALA A 91 1.40 -20.25 -21.21
C ALA A 91 2.72 -20.71 -21.85
N ALA A 92 3.78 -20.89 -21.05
CA ALA A 92 5.08 -21.40 -21.51
C ALA A 92 4.93 -22.79 -22.14
N THR A 93 4.23 -23.70 -21.44
CA THR A 93 4.01 -25.07 -21.91
C THR A 93 3.21 -25.09 -23.21
N ARG A 94 2.10 -24.35 -23.27
CA ARG A 94 1.24 -24.29 -24.46
C ARG A 94 1.96 -23.68 -25.65
N LEU A 95 2.74 -22.63 -25.45
CA LEU A 95 3.54 -22.01 -26.50
C LEU A 95 4.63 -22.96 -27.03
N ALA A 96 5.31 -23.70 -26.14
CA ALA A 96 6.30 -24.70 -26.54
C ALA A 96 5.67 -25.80 -27.40
N THR A 97 4.55 -26.37 -26.96
CA THR A 97 3.81 -27.40 -27.71
C THR A 97 3.30 -26.87 -29.05
N CYS A 98 2.76 -25.65 -29.08
CA CYS A 98 2.31 -24.98 -30.30
C CYS A 98 3.42 -24.88 -31.34
N LYS A 99 4.61 -24.38 -30.94
CA LYS A 99 5.76 -24.27 -31.85
C LYS A 99 6.17 -25.61 -32.43
N VAL A 100 6.18 -26.67 -31.62
CA VAL A 100 6.51 -28.03 -32.08
C VAL A 100 5.45 -28.54 -33.07
N ALA A 101 4.17 -28.38 -32.74
CA ALA A 101 3.06 -28.80 -33.59
C ALA A 101 3.05 -28.08 -34.94
N MET A 102 3.23 -26.75 -34.94
CA MET A 102 3.31 -25.95 -36.16
C MET A 102 4.49 -26.36 -37.05
N LYS A 103 5.68 -26.57 -36.47
CA LYS A 103 6.84 -27.08 -37.21
C LYS A 103 6.57 -28.45 -37.83
N SER A 104 5.91 -29.35 -37.08
CA SER A 104 5.53 -30.68 -37.57
C SER A 104 4.52 -30.61 -38.72
N ILE A 105 3.48 -29.77 -38.61
CA ILE A 105 2.49 -29.55 -39.68
C ILE A 105 3.16 -29.01 -40.94
N ALA A 106 4.01 -28.00 -40.80
CA ALA A 106 4.74 -27.43 -41.92
C ALA A 106 5.64 -28.49 -42.59
N LYS A 107 6.39 -29.26 -41.78
CA LYS A 107 7.26 -30.32 -42.30
C LYS A 107 6.49 -31.43 -43.04
N ALA A 108 5.35 -31.83 -42.51
CA ALA A 108 4.49 -32.85 -43.13
C ALA A 108 3.90 -32.41 -44.47
N ALA A 109 3.74 -31.09 -44.68
CA ALA A 109 3.25 -30.53 -45.94
C ALA A 109 4.35 -30.32 -47.00
N GLU A 110 5.62 -30.17 -46.61
CA GLU A 110 6.74 -29.92 -47.53
C GLU A 110 6.91 -31.02 -48.58
N GLN A 111 6.99 -32.28 -48.16
CA GLN A 111 7.30 -33.40 -49.07
C GLN A 111 6.19 -33.64 -50.10
N PRO A 112 4.90 -33.69 -49.70
CA PRO A 112 3.80 -33.74 -50.67
C PRO A 112 3.81 -32.55 -51.64
N PHE A 113 4.08 -31.34 -51.14
CA PHE A 113 4.13 -30.13 -51.99
C PHE A 113 5.23 -30.23 -53.06
N LEU A 114 6.44 -30.62 -52.66
CA LEU A 114 7.58 -30.77 -53.56
C LEU A 114 7.36 -31.89 -54.58
N ARG A 115 6.70 -32.99 -54.18
CA ARG A 115 6.34 -34.07 -55.10
C ARG A 115 5.41 -33.59 -56.21
N GLU A 116 4.45 -32.73 -55.88
CA GLU A 116 3.50 -32.19 -56.86
C GLU A 116 4.12 -31.12 -57.78
N LEU A 117 5.28 -30.53 -57.44
CA LEU A 117 6.06 -29.69 -58.38
C LEU A 117 6.60 -30.50 -59.56
N LEU A 118 6.89 -31.78 -59.33
CA LEU A 118 7.44 -32.68 -60.34
C LEU A 118 6.34 -33.46 -61.08
N ASN A 119 5.07 -33.10 -60.88
CA ASN A 119 3.94 -33.78 -61.52
C ASN A 119 3.92 -33.48 -63.03
N PRO A 120 3.97 -34.49 -63.91
CA PRO A 120 3.95 -34.28 -65.37
C PRO A 120 2.65 -33.63 -65.85
N ASN A 121 1.54 -33.77 -65.11
CA ASN A 121 0.32 -33.02 -65.33
C ASN A 121 0.35 -31.71 -64.52
N LEU A 122 0.91 -30.66 -65.12
CA LEU A 122 1.12 -29.36 -64.45
C LEU A 122 -0.17 -28.75 -63.89
N ALA A 123 -1.30 -28.89 -64.58
CA ALA A 123 -2.57 -28.35 -64.11
C ALA A 123 -3.05 -29.09 -62.84
N GLN A 124 -2.98 -30.42 -62.84
CA GLN A 124 -3.35 -31.23 -61.68
C GLN A 124 -2.37 -31.04 -60.50
N GLY A 125 -1.07 -30.95 -60.77
CA GLY A 125 -0.04 -30.68 -59.77
C GLY A 125 -0.27 -29.35 -59.05
N ARG A 126 -0.55 -28.27 -59.80
CA ARG A 126 -0.90 -26.94 -59.23
C ARG A 126 -2.13 -26.99 -58.34
N ILE A 127 -3.20 -27.67 -58.76
CA ILE A 127 -4.42 -27.82 -57.95
C ILE A 127 -4.09 -28.53 -56.63
N ARG A 128 -3.31 -29.61 -56.67
CA ARG A 128 -2.91 -30.34 -55.46
C ARG A 128 -2.01 -29.53 -54.53
N GLN A 129 -1.09 -28.72 -55.08
CA GLN A 129 -0.28 -27.80 -54.29
C GLN A 129 -1.13 -26.80 -53.52
N ILE A 130 -2.12 -26.18 -54.18
CA ILE A 130 -3.06 -25.26 -53.54
C ILE A 130 -3.82 -25.97 -52.42
N GLN A 131 -4.27 -27.21 -52.65
CA GLN A 131 -4.96 -28.02 -51.64
C GLN A 131 -4.06 -28.34 -50.43
N ILE A 132 -2.79 -28.68 -50.66
CA ILE A 132 -1.81 -28.95 -49.61
C ILE A 132 -1.56 -27.70 -48.77
N VAL A 133 -1.32 -26.55 -49.41
CA VAL A 133 -1.11 -25.26 -48.71
C VAL A 133 -2.37 -24.86 -47.93
N ALA A 134 -3.56 -24.98 -48.52
CA ALA A 134 -4.82 -24.66 -47.84
C ALA A 134 -5.07 -25.58 -46.63
N ALA A 135 -4.78 -26.88 -46.75
CA ALA A 135 -4.90 -27.83 -45.64
C ALA A 135 -3.88 -27.54 -44.53
N ALA A 136 -2.63 -27.25 -44.89
CA ALA A 136 -1.59 -26.86 -43.93
C ALA A 136 -1.99 -25.57 -43.19
N ARG A 137 -2.45 -24.54 -43.92
CA ARG A 137 -2.93 -23.28 -43.34
C ARG A 137 -4.03 -23.51 -42.32
N ARG A 138 -5.08 -24.27 -42.65
CA ARG A 138 -6.17 -24.57 -41.72
C ARG A 138 -5.68 -25.23 -40.44
N ARG A 139 -4.76 -26.20 -40.54
CA ARG A 139 -4.20 -26.89 -39.36
C ARG A 139 -3.31 -25.98 -38.52
N LEU A 140 -2.49 -25.14 -39.16
CA LEU A 140 -1.64 -24.16 -38.46
C LEU A 140 -2.49 -23.16 -37.68
N VAL A 141 -3.51 -22.56 -38.32
CA VAL A 141 -4.45 -21.64 -37.68
C VAL A 141 -5.20 -22.31 -36.54
N ALA A 142 -5.66 -23.56 -36.71
CA ALA A 142 -6.35 -24.29 -35.64
C ALA A 142 -5.47 -24.49 -34.40
N VAL A 143 -4.18 -24.82 -34.58
CA VAL A 143 -3.22 -24.94 -33.48
C VAL A 143 -2.97 -23.60 -32.80
N GLU A 144 -2.81 -22.53 -33.57
CA GLU A 144 -2.65 -21.16 -33.07
C GLU A 144 -3.87 -20.74 -32.24
N SER A 145 -5.09 -20.80 -32.80
CA SER A 145 -6.33 -20.42 -32.11
C SER A 145 -6.60 -21.25 -30.86
N SER A 146 -6.32 -22.56 -30.88
CA SER A 146 -6.44 -23.39 -29.69
C SER A 146 -5.43 -23.00 -28.60
N THR A 147 -4.22 -22.61 -29.00
CA THR A 147 -3.17 -22.18 -28.07
C THR A 147 -3.54 -20.85 -27.44
N THR A 148 -3.94 -19.85 -28.24
CA THR A 148 -4.33 -18.53 -27.74
C THR A 148 -5.52 -18.64 -26.81
N SER A 149 -6.56 -19.41 -27.16
CA SER A 149 -7.75 -19.58 -26.31
C SER A 149 -7.42 -20.15 -24.92
N VAL A 150 -6.47 -21.10 -24.83
CA VAL A 150 -6.05 -21.65 -23.52
C VAL A 150 -5.24 -20.63 -22.71
N ILE A 151 -4.36 -19.86 -23.38
CA ILE A 151 -3.58 -18.81 -22.72
C ILE A 151 -4.51 -17.70 -22.23
N ASP A 152 -5.41 -17.21 -23.08
CA ASP A 152 -6.37 -16.17 -22.74
C ASP A 152 -7.27 -16.58 -21.57
N ALA A 153 -7.76 -17.83 -21.58
CA ALA A 153 -8.56 -18.36 -20.47
C ALA A 153 -7.78 -18.44 -19.15
N ALA A 154 -6.48 -18.77 -19.20
CA ALA A 154 -5.63 -18.80 -18.02
C ALA A 154 -5.43 -17.39 -17.43
N PHE A 155 -5.19 -16.39 -18.27
CA PHE A 155 -5.00 -15.01 -17.82
C PHE A 155 -6.32 -14.33 -17.40
N ALA A 156 -7.46 -14.67 -18.02
CA ALA A 156 -8.76 -14.11 -17.66
C ALA A 156 -9.22 -14.47 -16.25
N GLY A 157 -8.75 -15.62 -15.72
CA GLY A 157 -9.04 -16.06 -14.35
C GLY A 157 -8.11 -15.47 -13.28
N LEU A 158 -7.14 -14.64 -13.67
CA LEU A 158 -6.13 -14.13 -12.74
C LEU A 158 -6.71 -13.01 -11.86
N MET A 159 -6.87 -13.30 -10.57
CA MET A 159 -7.24 -12.31 -9.56
C MET A 159 -5.99 -11.74 -8.89
N LEU A 160 -5.70 -10.47 -9.18
CA LEU A 160 -4.65 -9.70 -8.54
C LEU A 160 -5.20 -9.01 -7.28
N PRO A 161 -4.40 -8.86 -6.22
CA PRO A 161 -4.82 -8.13 -5.03
C PRO A 161 -4.94 -6.65 -5.37
N SER A 162 -5.79 -5.95 -4.63
CA SER A 162 -5.79 -4.48 -4.67
C SER A 162 -4.40 -3.96 -4.30
N PRO A 163 -3.95 -2.83 -4.89
CA PRO A 163 -2.74 -2.17 -4.44
C PRO A 163 -2.80 -1.94 -2.93
N PHE A 164 -1.67 -2.19 -2.25
CA PHE A 164 -1.54 -1.79 -0.86
C PHE A 164 -1.49 -0.26 -0.83
N ALA A 165 -2.58 0.36 -0.38
CA ALA A 165 -2.60 1.78 -0.12
C ALA A 165 -1.77 2.02 1.13
N VAL A 166 -0.53 2.49 0.96
CA VAL A 166 0.20 3.15 2.03
C VAL A 166 -0.36 4.56 2.13
N GLU A 167 -1.60 4.68 2.55
CA GLU A 167 -2.20 6.00 2.82
C GLU A 167 -1.56 6.51 4.12
N TYR A 168 -0.71 7.52 3.96
CA TYR A 168 0.00 8.17 5.08
C TYR A 168 -0.89 9.14 5.86
N TYR A 169 -2.06 9.43 5.31
CA TYR A 169 -3.20 10.16 5.89
C TYR A 169 -4.45 9.42 5.44
N THR A 170 -5.41 9.19 6.34
CA THR A 170 -6.73 8.76 5.89
C THR A 170 -7.38 9.91 5.12
N ALA A 171 -7.87 9.63 3.92
CA ALA A 171 -8.48 10.66 3.08
C ALA A 171 -9.71 11.25 3.77
N VAL A 172 -9.78 12.59 3.88
CA VAL A 172 -10.97 13.29 4.33
C VAL A 172 -12.18 12.85 3.48
N PRO A 173 -13.33 12.48 4.08
CA PRO A 173 -14.51 12.07 3.33
C PRO A 173 -14.87 13.09 2.23
N PRO A 174 -15.20 12.66 1.00
CA PRO A 174 -15.42 13.57 -0.14
C PRO A 174 -16.43 14.68 0.16
N GLU A 175 -17.51 14.36 0.87
CA GLU A 175 -18.53 15.34 1.26
C GLU A 175 -18.00 16.43 2.21
N ILE A 176 -17.02 16.11 3.06
CA ILE A 176 -16.36 17.08 3.95
C ILE A 176 -15.33 17.89 3.16
N ALA A 177 -14.63 17.27 2.21
CA ALA A 177 -13.73 17.98 1.31
C ALA A 177 -14.48 19.03 0.48
N ASP A 178 -15.63 18.68 -0.08
CA ASP A 178 -16.49 19.62 -0.81
C ASP A 178 -16.96 20.77 0.12
N ALA A 179 -17.40 20.44 1.34
CA ALA A 179 -17.85 21.45 2.31
C ALA A 179 -16.71 22.37 2.79
N TRP A 180 -15.47 21.85 2.87
CA TRP A 180 -14.27 22.63 3.17
C TRP A 180 -13.96 23.64 2.08
N ASP A 181 -14.08 23.25 0.81
CA ASP A 181 -13.83 24.12 -0.33
C ASP A 181 -14.80 25.31 -0.40
N ASP A 182 -16.02 25.14 0.09
CA ASP A 182 -17.03 26.19 0.19
C ASP A 182 -16.77 27.21 1.33
N LEU A 183 -15.85 26.93 2.25
CA LEU A 183 -15.52 27.84 3.35
C LEU A 183 -14.62 29.00 2.88
N SER A 184 -14.94 30.22 3.33
CA SER A 184 -14.01 31.35 3.25
C SER A 184 -12.75 31.12 4.09
N VAL A 185 -11.67 31.83 3.77
CA VAL A 185 -10.40 31.80 4.52
C VAL A 185 -10.62 32.07 6.01
N GLU A 186 -11.47 33.05 6.34
CA GLU A 186 -11.82 33.41 7.72
C GLU A 186 -12.60 32.29 8.43
N GLN A 187 -13.50 31.60 7.73
CA GLN A 187 -14.18 30.43 8.28
C GLN A 187 -13.21 29.27 8.51
N LYS A 188 -12.29 29.01 7.57
CA LYS A 188 -11.23 28.00 7.72
C LYS A 188 -10.36 28.31 8.95
N ARG A 189 -9.89 29.56 9.12
CA ARG A 189 -9.13 29.99 10.32
C ARG A 189 -9.92 29.77 11.61
N ARG A 190 -11.19 30.16 11.65
CA ARG A 190 -12.06 30.01 12.85
C ARG A 190 -12.28 28.54 13.19
N LEU A 191 -12.53 27.71 12.19
CA LEU A 191 -12.67 26.27 12.34
C LEU A 191 -11.37 25.67 12.91
N MET A 192 -10.21 25.95 12.30
CA MET A 192 -8.94 25.41 12.77
C MET A 192 -8.61 25.83 14.21
N GLN A 193 -8.91 27.08 14.59
CA GLN A 193 -8.75 27.53 15.99
C GLN A 193 -9.69 26.78 16.93
N LEU A 194 -10.95 26.56 16.53
CA LEU A 194 -11.91 25.78 17.32
C LEU A 194 -11.42 24.34 17.52
N LEU A 195 -10.88 23.70 16.48
CA LEU A 195 -10.32 22.35 16.57
C LEU A 195 -9.11 22.29 17.51
N ALA A 196 -8.21 23.27 17.43
CA ALA A 196 -7.08 23.35 18.35
C ALA A 196 -7.55 23.53 19.81
N ASP A 197 -8.53 24.39 20.05
CA ASP A 197 -9.10 24.62 21.38
C ASP A 197 -9.77 23.37 21.95
N GLN A 198 -10.59 22.68 21.15
CA GLN A 198 -11.24 21.43 21.54
C GLN A 198 -10.22 20.34 21.86
N GLN A 199 -9.16 20.25 21.06
CA GLN A 199 -8.10 19.27 21.29
C GLN A 199 -7.29 19.61 22.55
N ALA A 200 -7.00 20.89 22.80
CA ALA A 200 -6.36 21.34 24.04
C ALA A 200 -7.17 20.93 25.27
N ASP A 201 -8.49 21.22 25.25
CA ASP A 201 -9.40 20.85 26.34
C ASP A 201 -9.43 19.33 26.56
N ARG A 202 -9.49 18.55 25.47
CA ARG A 202 -9.49 17.08 25.52
C ARG A 202 -8.21 16.52 26.13
N LEU A 203 -7.07 17.11 25.80
CA LEU A 203 -5.75 16.70 26.28
C LEU A 203 -5.41 17.28 27.66
N GLY A 204 -6.28 18.13 28.23
CA GLY A 204 -6.04 18.77 29.53
C GLY A 204 -4.88 19.78 29.52
N ILE A 205 -4.52 20.32 28.35
CA ILE A 205 -3.44 21.30 28.20
C ILE A 205 -3.99 22.71 27.91
N PRO A 206 -3.22 23.79 28.16
CA PRO A 206 -3.67 25.14 27.87
C PRO A 206 -3.97 25.36 26.38
N ARG A 207 -5.08 26.05 26.11
CA ARG A 207 -5.40 26.53 24.75
C ARG A 207 -4.32 27.48 24.25
N THR A 208 -4.07 27.46 22.95
CA THR A 208 -3.11 28.34 22.29
C THR A 208 -3.74 29.04 21.10
N THR A 209 -3.28 30.26 20.80
CA THR A 209 -3.71 30.96 19.59
C THR A 209 -2.88 30.49 18.41
N ILE A 210 -3.54 30.16 17.31
CA ILE A 210 -2.87 29.80 16.06
C ILE A 210 -2.33 31.06 15.38
N GLU A 211 -1.03 31.07 15.11
CA GLU A 211 -0.39 32.07 14.25
C GLU A 211 -0.47 31.60 12.79
N PHE A 212 -1.47 32.10 12.08
CA PHE A 212 -1.59 31.82 10.65
C PHE A 212 -0.60 32.66 9.83
N TYR A 213 0.03 32.04 8.84
CA TYR A 213 0.97 32.68 7.92
C TYR A 213 0.78 32.14 6.52
N ASN A 214 1.23 32.87 5.50
CA ASN A 214 1.15 32.43 4.12
C ASN A 214 2.54 32.42 3.50
N ASP A 215 3.14 31.24 3.39
CA ASP A 215 4.43 31.02 2.74
C ASP A 215 4.37 29.80 1.81
N PRO A 216 4.16 29.99 0.50
CA PRO A 216 4.14 28.89 -0.47
C PRO A 216 5.47 28.16 -0.64
N SER A 217 6.58 28.70 -0.10
CA SER A 217 7.89 28.06 -0.16
C SER A 217 8.15 27.12 1.01
N ASP A 218 7.38 27.25 2.09
CA ASP A 218 7.40 26.36 3.23
C ASP A 218 6.59 25.11 2.91
N THR A 219 7.22 23.94 3.00
CA THR A 219 6.59 22.66 2.70
C THR A 219 5.70 22.13 3.84
N SER A 220 5.67 22.81 4.99
CA SER A 220 4.86 22.41 6.15
C SER A 220 3.44 23.00 6.05
N MET A 221 2.43 22.17 6.32
CA MET A 221 1.04 22.61 6.48
C MET A 221 0.82 23.29 7.83
N GLY A 222 1.50 22.82 8.86
CA GLY A 222 1.52 23.39 10.20
C GLY A 222 2.82 23.07 10.91
N VAL A 223 3.09 23.75 12.02
CA VAL A 223 4.23 23.45 12.88
C VAL A 223 3.99 23.97 14.29
N ARG A 224 4.28 23.13 15.29
CA ARG A 224 4.59 23.56 16.65
C ARG A 224 6.03 24.07 16.71
N THR A 225 6.22 25.34 17.01
CA THR A 225 7.55 25.94 17.14
C THR A 225 8.19 25.64 18.50
N GLY A 226 9.51 25.75 18.57
CA GLY A 226 10.26 25.49 19.81
C GLY A 226 9.88 26.38 21.00
N ASP A 227 9.34 27.58 20.74
CA ASP A 227 8.80 28.51 21.75
C ASP A 227 7.33 28.23 22.12
N GLY A 228 6.79 27.09 21.72
CA GLY A 228 5.46 26.63 22.14
C GLY A 228 4.29 27.27 21.38
N LYS A 229 4.54 27.85 20.21
CA LYS A 229 3.50 28.41 19.37
C LYS A 229 3.03 27.41 18.33
N LEU A 230 1.75 27.51 18.00
CA LEU A 230 1.15 26.76 16.91
C LEU A 230 1.06 27.66 15.68
N ARG A 231 1.69 27.27 14.57
CA ARG A 231 1.64 27.99 13.30
C ARG A 231 1.01 27.14 12.22
N ILE A 232 0.16 27.73 11.38
CA ILE A 232 -0.50 27.05 10.26
C ILE A 232 -0.29 27.85 8.97
N ASN A 233 0.07 27.14 7.90
CA ASN A 233 0.37 27.73 6.60
C ASN A 233 -0.87 27.79 5.70
N GLU A 234 -1.30 29.00 5.39
CA GLU A 234 -2.47 29.31 4.57
C GLU A 234 -2.30 28.93 3.09
N ALA A 235 -1.06 28.74 2.65
CA ALA A 235 -0.77 28.29 1.28
C ALA A 235 -1.39 26.91 0.97
N TYR A 236 -1.78 26.14 2.00
CA TYR A 236 -2.35 24.80 1.86
C TYR A 236 -3.87 24.74 2.06
N TYR A 237 -4.57 25.88 2.14
CA TYR A 237 -6.01 25.90 2.40
C TYR A 237 -6.87 25.24 1.32
N ASP A 238 -6.32 25.01 0.13
CA ASP A 238 -6.97 24.24 -0.94
C ASP A 238 -6.91 22.72 -0.70
N SER A 239 -6.18 22.27 0.33
CA SER A 239 -6.20 20.86 0.77
C SER A 239 -7.20 20.67 1.92
N PRO A 240 -8.14 19.72 1.82
CA PRO A 240 -9.01 19.36 2.94
C PRO A 240 -8.25 18.71 4.10
N ASP A 241 -7.04 18.17 3.87
CA ASP A 241 -6.18 17.59 4.92
C ASP A 241 -5.85 18.60 6.03
N MET A 242 -5.96 19.91 5.73
CA MET A 242 -5.81 21.00 6.70
C MET A 242 -6.75 20.88 7.91
N ILE A 243 -7.86 20.14 7.80
CA ILE A 243 -8.77 19.88 8.91
C ILE A 243 -8.08 19.12 10.06
N GLY A 244 -7.19 18.16 9.75
CA GLY A 244 -6.49 17.36 10.74
C GLY A 244 -5.27 18.04 11.36
N VAL A 245 -4.72 19.07 10.68
CA VAL A 245 -3.46 19.72 11.06
C VAL A 245 -3.49 20.35 12.46
N PRO A 246 -4.51 21.13 12.88
CA PRO A 246 -4.54 21.67 14.24
C PRO A 246 -4.54 20.58 15.31
N VAL A 247 -5.23 19.46 15.07
CA VAL A 247 -5.29 18.33 16.00
C VAL A 247 -3.92 17.64 16.10
N HIS A 248 -3.25 17.41 14.96
CA HIS A 248 -1.89 16.87 14.88
C HIS A 248 -0.90 17.72 15.68
N GLU A 249 -0.87 19.03 15.43
CA GLU A 249 0.09 19.91 16.08
C GLU A 249 -0.21 20.13 17.58
N MET A 250 -1.49 20.14 17.97
CA MET A 250 -1.87 20.15 19.39
C MET A 250 -1.45 18.88 20.12
N GLN A 251 -1.45 17.72 19.43
CA GLN A 251 -0.90 16.48 20.00
C GLN A 251 0.59 16.65 20.29
N HIS A 252 1.37 17.28 19.40
CA HIS A 252 2.77 17.60 19.70
C HIS A 252 2.92 18.51 20.90
N MET A 253 2.08 19.54 21.04
CA MET A 253 2.11 20.40 22.22
C MET A 253 1.91 19.58 23.50
N ALA A 254 0.92 18.70 23.54
CA ALA A 254 0.64 17.87 24.70
C ALA A 254 1.79 16.91 25.01
N GLN A 255 2.33 16.22 24.00
CA GLN A 255 3.48 15.33 24.16
C GLN A 255 4.67 16.04 24.82
N TYR A 256 4.97 17.27 24.43
CA TYR A 256 6.05 18.05 25.05
C TYR A 256 5.72 18.49 26.48
N VAL A 257 4.48 18.91 26.76
CA VAL A 257 4.04 19.21 28.13
C VAL A 257 4.23 17.98 29.02
N TYR A 258 3.79 16.80 28.56
CA TYR A 258 3.93 15.56 29.34
C TYR A 258 5.39 15.20 29.58
N MET A 259 6.25 15.35 28.56
CA MET A 259 7.69 15.08 28.69
C MET A 259 8.40 16.04 29.64
N ASP A 260 7.99 17.30 29.70
CA ASP A 260 8.53 18.30 30.61
C ASP A 260 8.09 18.02 32.06
N GLU A 261 6.82 17.69 32.26
CA GLU A 261 6.28 17.26 33.57
C GLU A 261 6.94 15.96 34.05
N TYR A 262 7.17 15.01 33.14
CA TYR A 262 7.96 13.81 33.44
C TYR A 262 9.39 14.16 33.89
N ASP A 263 10.05 15.12 33.23
CA ASP A 263 11.40 15.55 33.63
C ASP A 263 11.40 16.17 35.01
N ASP A 264 10.33 16.87 35.39
CA ASP A 264 10.17 17.42 36.74
C ASP A 264 10.01 16.30 37.79
N ILE A 265 9.21 15.26 37.51
CA ILE A 265 9.09 14.07 38.35
C ILE A 265 10.44 13.33 38.46
N ALA A 266 11.13 13.14 37.34
CA ALA A 266 12.39 12.40 37.25
C ALA A 266 13.59 13.08 37.93
N ARG A 267 13.46 14.35 38.35
CA ARG A 267 14.46 15.03 39.19
C ARG A 267 14.52 14.46 40.60
N ASP A 268 13.48 13.77 41.05
CA ASP A 268 13.45 13.00 42.30
C ASP A 268 13.31 11.50 41.98
N PRO A 269 14.43 10.76 41.89
CA PRO A 269 14.39 9.34 41.53
C PRO A 269 13.60 8.47 42.50
N GLU A 270 13.59 8.81 43.80
CA GLU A 270 12.84 8.04 44.80
C GLU A 270 11.32 8.21 44.57
N TYR A 271 10.89 9.44 44.29
CA TYR A 271 9.50 9.72 43.94
C TYR A 271 9.09 9.07 42.62
N LEU A 272 9.94 9.13 41.58
CA LEU A 272 9.70 8.45 40.31
C LEU A 272 9.54 6.93 40.50
N ASP A 273 10.42 6.30 41.27
CA ASP A 273 10.34 4.87 41.60
C ASP A 273 9.04 4.52 42.36
N ASP A 274 8.59 5.41 43.25
CA ASP A 274 7.33 5.26 43.96
C ASP A 274 6.12 5.37 43.03
N VAL A 275 6.13 6.31 42.07
CA VAL A 275 5.07 6.46 41.05
C VAL A 275 5.02 5.23 40.15
N LEU A 276 6.15 4.81 39.57
CA LEU A 276 6.23 3.67 38.66
C LEU A 276 5.85 2.34 39.35
N ALA A 277 6.11 2.22 40.65
CA ALA A 277 5.70 1.06 41.44
C ALA A 277 4.26 1.16 41.99
N GLY A 278 3.53 2.25 41.70
CA GLY A 278 2.17 2.49 42.18
C GLY A 278 2.05 2.68 43.70
N ARG A 279 3.15 3.06 44.37
CA ARG A 279 3.18 3.34 45.82
C ARG A 279 2.60 4.72 46.14
N VAL A 280 2.63 5.63 45.18
CA VAL A 280 1.99 6.95 45.23
C VAL A 280 1.15 7.17 43.96
N PRO A 281 0.16 8.09 43.99
CA PRO A 281 -0.60 8.42 42.79
C PRO A 281 0.29 8.95 41.66
N ASP A 282 -0.06 8.58 40.43
CA ASP A 282 0.64 9.05 39.23
C ASP A 282 0.10 10.44 38.83
N PRO A 283 0.90 11.52 38.98
CA PRO A 283 0.44 12.87 38.74
C PRO A 283 0.08 13.12 37.26
N LEU A 284 0.77 12.47 36.32
CA LEU A 284 0.45 12.58 34.89
C LEU A 284 -0.89 11.92 34.58
N GLN A 285 -1.18 10.79 35.23
CA GLN A 285 -2.45 10.09 35.06
C GLN A 285 -3.62 10.89 35.63
N GLU A 286 -3.42 11.52 36.79
CA GLU A 286 -4.45 12.36 37.42
C GLU A 286 -4.73 13.64 36.63
N GLN A 287 -3.69 14.28 36.11
CA GLN A 287 -3.81 15.59 35.45
C GLN A 287 -4.20 15.49 33.98
N TYR A 288 -3.63 14.53 33.25
CA TYR A 288 -3.72 14.45 31.78
C TYR A 288 -4.29 13.12 31.28
N GLY A 289 -4.51 12.15 32.17
CA GLY A 289 -5.04 10.84 31.81
C GLY A 289 -4.02 9.92 31.11
N VAL A 290 -2.73 10.25 31.16
CA VAL A 290 -1.62 9.45 30.61
C VAL A 290 -0.69 8.98 31.72
N SER A 291 -0.15 7.76 31.64
CA SER A 291 0.72 7.27 32.72
C SER A 291 2.15 7.80 32.59
N THR A 292 2.83 7.95 33.73
CA THR A 292 4.25 8.26 33.81
C THR A 292 5.09 7.26 33.02
N GLU A 293 4.71 5.98 33.04
CA GLU A 293 5.38 4.92 32.28
C GLU A 293 5.21 5.11 30.75
N ASP A 294 4.01 5.48 30.29
CA ASP A 294 3.75 5.74 28.87
C ASP A 294 4.59 6.92 28.37
N VAL A 295 4.68 7.99 29.16
CA VAL A 295 5.46 9.19 28.82
C VAL A 295 6.95 8.89 28.83
N GLN A 296 7.44 8.08 29.78
CA GLN A 296 8.82 7.58 29.78
C GLN A 296 9.13 6.83 28.47
N ARG A 297 8.28 5.85 28.10
CA ARG A 297 8.49 5.07 26.88
C ARG A 297 8.43 5.94 25.62
N LEU A 298 7.55 6.93 25.58
CA LEU A 298 7.49 7.89 24.48
C LEU A 298 8.79 8.70 24.37
N LYS A 299 9.30 9.20 25.50
CA LYS A 299 10.54 9.98 25.57
C LYS A 299 11.76 9.16 25.14
N GLU A 300 11.91 7.95 25.68
CA GLU A 300 12.99 7.02 25.36
C GLU A 300 12.93 6.57 23.90
N GLY A 301 11.73 6.24 23.40
CA GLY A 301 11.50 5.89 21.99
C GLY A 301 11.84 7.04 21.05
N ASN A 302 11.49 8.28 21.43
CA ASN A 302 11.82 9.46 20.65
C ASN A 302 13.33 9.78 20.66
N ALA A 303 14.01 9.55 21.77
CA ALA A 303 15.45 9.77 21.91
C ALA A 303 16.30 8.70 21.20
N SER A 304 15.84 7.45 21.21
CA SER A 304 16.50 6.30 20.58
C SER A 304 16.23 6.18 19.08
N HIS A 305 15.30 6.98 18.53
CA HIS A 305 15.00 6.95 17.11
C HIS A 305 16.21 7.38 16.27
N VAL A 306 16.65 6.50 15.37
CA VAL A 306 17.77 6.73 14.47
C VAL A 306 17.40 7.88 13.52
N ARG A 307 18.09 9.02 13.63
CA ARG A 307 17.83 10.23 12.83
C ARG A 307 17.82 9.98 11.31
N ASP A 308 18.46 8.90 10.87
CA ASP A 308 18.65 8.53 9.48
C ASP A 308 17.41 7.86 8.84
N LYS A 309 16.39 7.49 9.64
CA LYS A 309 15.14 6.86 9.17
C LYS A 309 14.04 7.84 8.77
N GLY A 310 14.31 9.14 8.84
CA GLY A 310 13.37 10.18 8.42
C GLY A 310 12.47 10.65 9.55
N TYR A 311 11.98 11.89 9.42
CA TYR A 311 11.20 12.59 10.44
C TYR A 311 9.87 11.87 10.74
N TRP A 312 9.20 11.38 9.69
CA TRP A 312 7.86 10.80 9.74
C TRP A 312 7.73 9.56 10.63
N GLU A 313 8.80 8.79 10.83
CA GLU A 313 8.76 7.50 11.54
C GLU A 313 8.97 7.63 13.05
N ARG A 314 9.14 8.86 13.56
CA ARG A 314 9.35 9.09 14.99
C ARG A 314 8.09 8.76 15.80
N PRO A 315 8.20 8.17 17.01
CA PRO A 315 7.04 7.84 17.84
C PRO A 315 6.09 9.03 18.10
N VAL A 316 6.64 10.22 18.32
CA VAL A 316 5.86 11.46 18.50
C VAL A 316 5.05 11.85 17.25
N GLU A 317 5.62 11.66 16.06
CA GLU A 317 4.93 11.92 14.78
C GLU A 317 3.87 10.88 14.46
N ILE A 318 4.09 9.61 14.84
CA ILE A 318 3.10 8.54 14.67
C ILE A 318 1.87 8.81 15.55
N ASP A 319 2.08 9.18 16.81
CA ASP A 319 0.96 9.48 17.72
C ASP A 319 0.23 10.77 17.34
N ALA A 320 0.94 11.81 16.90
CA ALA A 320 0.35 13.04 16.39
C ALA A 320 -0.53 12.80 15.15
N ARG A 321 -0.02 12.03 14.18
CA ARG A 321 -0.80 11.66 12.99
C ARG A 321 -2.03 10.86 13.33
N ARG A 322 -1.90 9.83 14.19
CA ARG A 322 -3.06 9.07 14.68
C ARG A 322 -4.09 9.93 15.41
N SER A 323 -3.69 11.05 16.00
CA SER A 323 -4.63 12.00 16.62
C SER A 323 -5.42 12.75 15.54
N GLY A 324 -4.74 13.25 14.50
CA GLY A 324 -5.37 13.84 13.32
C GLY A 324 -6.29 12.86 12.59
N ASP A 325 -5.79 11.66 12.27
CA ASP A 325 -6.54 10.63 11.53
C ASP A 325 -7.80 10.19 12.29
N ARG A 326 -7.69 9.94 13.61
CA ARG A 326 -8.87 9.56 14.42
C ARG A 326 -9.92 10.67 14.47
N PHE A 327 -9.50 11.93 14.38
CA PHE A 327 -10.43 13.04 14.30
C PHE A 327 -11.13 13.07 12.94
N THR A 328 -10.37 13.00 11.83
CA THR A 328 -10.93 13.04 10.48
C THR A 328 -11.79 11.82 10.16
N ASP A 329 -11.41 10.62 10.60
CA ASP A 329 -12.17 9.38 10.40
C ASP A 329 -13.51 9.38 11.16
N GLY A 330 -13.53 10.03 12.32
CA GLY A 330 -14.72 10.14 13.16
C GLY A 330 -15.65 11.27 12.75
N LEU A 331 -15.19 12.20 11.91
CA LEU A 331 -15.92 13.41 11.57
C LEU A 331 -16.99 13.11 10.54
N THR A 332 -18.25 13.31 10.92
CA THR A 332 -19.38 13.26 9.99
C THR A 332 -19.65 14.63 9.37
N ILE A 333 -20.32 14.65 8.22
CA ILE A 333 -20.73 15.93 7.60
C ILE A 333 -21.61 16.78 8.52
N GLN A 334 -22.45 16.14 9.35
CA GLN A 334 -23.32 16.84 10.31
C GLN A 334 -22.49 17.55 11.39
N GLU A 335 -21.50 16.87 11.95
CA GLU A 335 -20.58 17.45 12.92
C GLU A 335 -19.74 18.56 12.29
N PHE A 336 -19.25 18.36 11.06
CA PHE A 336 -18.53 19.41 10.33
C PHE A 336 -19.38 20.67 10.15
N GLU A 337 -20.63 20.52 9.69
CA GLU A 337 -21.59 21.64 9.54
C GLU A 337 -21.90 22.34 10.87
N GLU A 338 -21.85 21.63 11.99
CA GLU A 338 -22.01 22.22 13.32
C GLU A 338 -20.78 23.03 13.74
N LEU A 339 -19.58 22.57 13.42
CA LEU A 339 -18.32 23.26 13.75
C LEU A 339 -18.13 24.58 12.98
N VAL A 340 -18.73 24.72 11.79
CA VAL A 340 -18.57 25.90 10.92
C VAL A 340 -19.63 26.99 11.10
N LYS A 341 -20.62 26.81 11.99
CA LYS A 341 -21.66 27.81 12.32
C LYS A 341 -21.11 28.95 13.20
#